data_AF-A0A9E5GBM7-F1
#
_entry.id   AF-A0A9E5GBM7-F1
#
_cell.length_a   1.000
_cell.length_b   1.000
_cell.length_c   1.000
_cell.angle_alpha   90.00
_cell.angle_beta   90.00
_cell.angle_gamma   90.00
#
_symmetry.space_group_name_H-M   'P 1'
#
loop_
_entity.id
_entity.type
_entity.pdbx_description
1 polymer ?
#
loop_
_entity_poly.entity_id
_entity_poly.type
_entity_poly.pdbx_seq_one_letter_code
_entity_poly.pdbx_strand_id
1 'polypeptide(L)'
;MKTGLENTNSIISHLGASASSYAAGAARDYRGGGYDDWFLPSWQELNRVRDNRLLVGNFITSWMTVYWTSSESTQDPPGGRFGPDKTTHSVLFDGRSTWWVDWKNTTLPVRPVRYF
;
A
#
# COMPACT_ATOMS: atom_id res chain seq x y z
N MET A 1 2.40 14.50 -8.74
CA MET A 1 2.12 13.22 -8.06
C MET A 1 1.75 13.51 -6.63
N LYS A 2 0.72 12.85 -6.08
CA LYS A 2 0.35 12.98 -4.66
C LYS A 2 1.18 12.02 -3.80
N THR A 3 1.56 12.45 -2.61
CA THR A 3 2.34 11.64 -1.66
C THR A 3 1.49 10.57 -0.98
N GLY A 4 2.12 9.55 -0.39
CA GLY A 4 1.41 8.54 0.40
C GLY A 4 0.64 9.14 1.57
N LEU A 5 1.22 10.15 2.22
CA LEU A 5 0.59 10.86 3.32
C LEU A 5 -0.69 11.59 2.86
N GLU A 6 -0.64 12.35 1.77
CA GLU A 6 -1.80 13.06 1.21
C GLU A 6 -2.91 12.09 0.78
N ASN A 7 -2.53 10.99 0.14
CA ASN A 7 -3.47 9.96 -0.29
C ASN A 7 -4.11 9.28 0.93
N THR A 8 -3.31 8.91 1.95
CA THR A 8 -3.80 8.30 3.20
C THR A 8 -4.81 9.21 3.89
N ASN A 9 -4.50 10.50 4.03
CA ASN A 9 -5.42 11.48 4.61
C ASN A 9 -6.73 11.58 3.81
N SER A 10 -6.65 11.56 2.48
CA SER A 10 -7.83 11.61 1.60
C SER A 10 -8.70 10.35 1.72
N ILE A 11 -8.08 9.18 1.83
CA ILE A 11 -8.80 7.90 2.00
C ILE A 11 -9.50 7.88 3.36
N ILE A 12 -8.81 8.26 4.43
CA ILE A 12 -9.38 8.29 5.79
C ILE A 12 -10.50 9.32 5.90
N SER A 13 -10.37 10.50 5.28
CA SER A 13 -11.46 11.49 5.30
C SER A 13 -12.72 10.98 4.59
N HIS A 14 -12.56 10.11 3.59
CA HIS A 14 -13.67 9.53 2.84
C HIS A 14 -14.30 8.30 3.52
N LEU A 15 -13.49 7.42 4.13
CA LEU A 15 -13.95 6.15 4.70
C LEU A 15 -14.16 6.18 6.23
N GLY A 16 -13.69 7.22 6.92
CA GLY A 16 -13.79 7.37 8.37
C GLY A 16 -12.62 6.77 9.14
N ALA A 17 -12.41 7.24 10.39
CA ALA A 17 -11.18 7.01 11.15
C ALA A 17 -11.00 5.58 11.73
N SER A 18 -12.01 4.72 11.76
CA SER A 18 -11.89 3.38 12.35
C SER A 18 -11.21 2.40 11.40
N ALA A 19 -9.96 2.09 11.71
CA ALA A 19 -8.93 2.02 10.69
C ALA A 19 -8.44 0.58 10.37
N SER A 20 -8.90 -0.46 11.06
CA SER A 20 -8.47 -1.84 10.74
C SER A 20 -9.20 -2.50 9.56
N SER A 21 -10.26 -1.89 9.02
CA SER A 21 -11.04 -2.47 7.91
C SER A 21 -10.47 -2.21 6.52
N TYR A 22 -9.51 -1.28 6.39
CA TYR A 22 -8.86 -0.94 5.11
C TYR A 22 -7.42 -0.49 5.30
N ALA A 23 -6.61 -0.59 4.24
CA ALA A 23 -5.15 -0.47 4.32
C ALA A 23 -4.64 0.89 4.85
N ALA A 24 -5.24 1.99 4.40
CA ALA A 24 -4.84 3.34 4.83
C ALA A 24 -5.14 3.58 6.31
N GLY A 25 -6.26 3.06 6.79
CA GLY A 25 -6.57 3.05 8.21
C GLY A 25 -5.55 2.21 8.98
N ALA A 26 -5.26 0.99 8.51
CA ALA A 26 -4.40 0.07 9.25
C ALA A 26 -3.00 0.64 9.40
N ALA A 27 -2.54 1.39 8.39
CA ALA A 27 -1.30 2.15 8.47
C ALA A 27 -1.38 3.28 9.49
N ARG A 28 -2.48 4.03 9.56
CA ARG A 28 -2.68 5.11 10.53
C ARG A 28 -2.83 4.62 11.97
N ASP A 29 -3.38 3.43 12.20
CA ASP A 29 -3.54 2.83 13.53
C ASP A 29 -2.26 2.16 14.05
N TYR A 30 -1.26 1.98 13.19
CA TYR A 30 0.02 1.41 13.60
C TYR A 30 0.72 2.32 14.63
N ARG A 31 1.27 1.72 15.69
CA ARG A 31 1.96 2.42 16.81
C ARG A 31 3.39 1.94 17.01
N GLY A 32 4.02 1.41 15.95
CA GLY A 32 5.40 0.95 16.02
C GLY A 32 6.33 2.06 16.49
N GLY A 33 7.22 1.75 17.44
CA GLY A 33 8.17 2.72 17.98
C GLY A 33 7.55 3.88 18.78
N GLY A 34 6.25 3.84 19.09
CA GLY A 34 5.57 4.89 19.86
C GLY A 34 5.10 6.11 19.04
N TYR A 35 5.17 6.04 17.71
CA TYR A 35 4.75 7.12 16.81
C TYR A 35 3.31 6.95 16.30
N ASP A 36 2.66 8.05 15.93
CA ASP A 36 1.27 8.12 15.45
C ASP A 36 1.12 8.78 14.05
N ASP A 37 2.24 9.18 13.44
CA ASP A 37 2.32 9.83 12.13
C ASP A 37 2.47 8.84 10.96
N TRP A 38 2.18 7.56 11.20
CA TRP A 38 2.25 6.52 10.20
C TRP A 38 1.20 6.69 9.09
N PHE A 39 1.59 6.38 7.86
CA PHE A 39 0.73 6.44 6.69
C PHE A 39 0.96 5.27 5.73
N LEU A 40 0.00 5.04 4.84
CA LEU A 40 0.13 4.06 3.77
C LEU A 40 0.95 4.69 2.63
N PRO A 41 2.11 4.12 2.27
CA PRO A 41 2.97 4.71 1.24
C PRO A 41 2.29 4.72 -0.12
N SER A 42 2.62 5.72 -0.94
CA SER A 42 2.35 5.67 -2.38
C SER A 42 3.15 4.56 -3.04
N TRP A 43 2.75 4.16 -4.25
CA TRP A 43 3.48 3.16 -5.03
C TRP A 43 4.96 3.54 -5.24
N GLN A 44 5.26 4.81 -5.47
CA GLN A 44 6.65 5.27 -5.64
C GLN A 44 7.46 5.18 -4.35
N GLU A 45 6.88 5.58 -3.23
CA GLU A 45 7.54 5.50 -1.91
C GLU A 45 7.79 4.04 -1.53
N LEU A 46 6.81 3.15 -1.75
CA LEU A 46 6.96 1.74 -1.41
C LEU A 46 7.97 1.03 -2.33
N ASN A 47 8.08 1.42 -3.61
CA ASN A 47 9.15 0.93 -4.47
C ASN A 47 10.54 1.32 -3.94
N ARG A 48 10.72 2.56 -3.45
CA ARG A 48 12.00 2.97 -2.82
C ARG A 48 12.31 2.16 -1.56
N VAL A 49 11.30 1.84 -0.76
CA VAL A 49 11.45 0.94 0.41
C VAL A 49 11.85 -0.47 -0.05
N ARG A 50 11.22 -1.00 -1.10
CA ARG A 50 11.55 -2.30 -1.69
C ARG A 50 12.98 -2.36 -2.22
N ASP A 51 13.46 -1.30 -2.86
CA ASP A 51 14.81 -1.25 -3.40
C ASP A 51 15.85 -1.31 -2.25
N ASN A 52 15.49 -0.84 -1.06
CA ASN A 52 16.27 -0.94 0.17
C ASN A 52 15.84 -2.10 1.11
N ARG A 53 15.05 -3.06 0.62
CA ARG A 53 14.43 -4.11 1.46
C ARG A 53 15.41 -4.95 2.27
N LEU A 54 16.64 -5.12 1.77
CA LEU A 54 17.69 -5.87 2.47
C LEU A 54 18.20 -5.14 3.72
N LEU A 55 18.19 -3.80 3.71
CA LEU A 55 18.59 -2.96 4.85
C LEU A 55 17.44 -2.81 5.85
N VAL A 56 16.21 -2.67 5.36
CA VAL A 56 15.02 -2.43 6.19
C VAL A 56 14.51 -3.73 6.85
N GLY A 57 14.54 -4.86 6.13
CA GLY A 57 14.15 -6.17 6.63
C GLY A 57 12.66 -6.33 6.99
N ASN A 58 12.31 -7.53 7.46
CA ASN A 58 10.97 -7.93 7.89
C ASN A 58 9.89 -7.74 6.81
N PHE A 59 10.19 -8.15 5.58
CA PHE A 59 9.21 -8.23 4.50
C PHE A 59 8.88 -9.68 4.19
N ILE A 60 7.62 -9.91 3.79
CA ILE A 60 7.18 -11.17 3.22
C ILE A 60 7.66 -11.19 1.77
N THR A 61 8.55 -12.12 1.43
CA THR A 61 9.19 -12.23 0.11
C THR A 61 8.75 -13.49 -0.65
N SER A 62 7.67 -14.15 -0.22
CA SER A 62 7.07 -15.25 -0.99
C SER A 62 6.64 -14.79 -2.37
N TRP A 63 6.70 -15.71 -3.33
CA TRP A 63 6.65 -15.48 -4.78
C TRP A 63 5.44 -14.69 -5.31
N MET A 64 4.42 -14.41 -4.51
CA MET A 64 3.20 -13.70 -4.92
C MET A 64 2.66 -12.74 -3.86
N THR A 65 3.44 -12.41 -2.82
CA THR A 65 2.95 -11.52 -1.76
C THR A 65 3.27 -10.07 -2.09
N VAL A 66 2.23 -9.33 -2.47
CA VAL A 66 2.29 -7.90 -2.75
C VAL A 66 1.76 -7.08 -1.59
N TYR A 67 2.26 -5.87 -1.43
CA TYR A 67 1.86 -4.95 -0.37
C TYR A 67 0.94 -3.86 -0.90
N TRP A 68 -0.03 -3.45 -0.08
CA TRP A 68 -0.88 -2.29 -0.35
C TRP A 68 -0.07 -1.02 -0.58
N THR A 69 -0.55 -0.19 -1.52
CA THR A 69 -0.14 1.21 -1.65
C THR A 69 -1.35 2.12 -1.57
N SER A 70 -1.13 3.40 -1.32
CA SER A 70 -2.18 4.42 -1.37
C SER A 70 -2.47 4.91 -2.80
N SER A 71 -1.85 4.32 -3.82
CA SER A 71 -1.97 4.78 -5.21
C SER A 71 -3.08 4.01 -5.94
N GLU A 72 -4.02 4.75 -6.50
CA GLU A 72 -5.05 4.21 -7.39
C GLU A 72 -4.43 3.86 -8.76
N SER A 73 -4.97 2.81 -9.41
CA SER A 73 -4.65 2.42 -10.77
C SER A 73 -5.94 2.30 -11.60
N THR A 74 -5.84 2.59 -12.89
CA THR A 74 -6.92 2.39 -13.86
C THR A 74 -6.77 1.09 -14.65
N GLN A 75 -5.78 0.26 -14.31
CA GLN A 75 -5.53 -1.02 -14.97
C GLN A 75 -6.40 -2.11 -14.37
N ASP A 76 -6.88 -3.03 -15.19
CA ASP A 76 -7.49 -4.27 -14.71
C ASP A 76 -6.40 -5.29 -14.36
N PRO A 77 -6.55 -6.06 -13.27
CA PRO A 77 -5.63 -7.14 -12.96
C PRO A 77 -5.82 -8.31 -13.96
N PRO A 78 -4.82 -9.20 -14.12
CA PRO A 78 -4.93 -10.35 -15.02
C PRO A 78 -6.19 -11.20 -14.73
N GLY A 79 -7.05 -11.38 -15.74
CA GLY A 79 -8.35 -12.04 -15.60
C GLY A 79 -9.55 -11.09 -15.39
N GLY A 80 -9.34 -9.77 -15.47
CA GLY A 80 -10.38 -8.75 -15.37
C GLY A 80 -11.48 -8.90 -16.41
N ARG A 81 -12.54 -9.61 -16.05
CA ARG A 81 -13.81 -9.62 -16.76
C ARG A 81 -14.85 -8.98 -15.85
N PHE A 82 -15.25 -7.76 -16.25
CA PHE A 82 -16.43 -7.00 -15.83
C PHE A 82 -16.33 -6.21 -14.51
N GLY A 83 -15.97 -4.93 -14.61
CA GLY A 83 -16.27 -3.89 -13.62
C GLY A 83 -15.65 -2.55 -14.00
N PRO A 84 -16.27 -1.39 -13.69
CA PRO A 84 -15.63 -0.07 -13.78
C PRO A 84 -14.63 0.19 -12.63
N ASP A 85 -14.21 -0.87 -11.93
CA ASP A 85 -13.58 -0.77 -10.62
C ASP A 85 -12.09 -0.48 -10.76
N LYS A 86 -11.75 0.79 -10.55
CA LYS A 86 -10.36 1.23 -10.42
C LYS A 86 -9.65 0.39 -9.36
N THR A 87 -8.54 -0.24 -9.75
CA THR A 87 -7.67 -1.04 -8.88
C THR A 87 -6.78 -0.15 -8.02
N THR A 88 -5.96 -0.79 -7.18
CA THR A 88 -4.79 -0.15 -6.58
C THR A 88 -3.52 -0.59 -7.27
N HIS A 89 -2.46 0.20 -7.16
CA HIS A 89 -1.11 -0.33 -7.31
C HIS A 89 -0.70 -1.10 -6.06
N SER A 90 -0.01 -2.22 -6.26
CA SER A 90 0.61 -2.99 -5.19
C SER A 90 2.09 -3.24 -5.51
N VAL A 91 2.88 -3.61 -4.51
CA VAL A 91 4.33 -3.82 -4.67
C VAL A 91 4.74 -5.20 -4.20
N LEU A 92 5.30 -5.98 -5.12
CA LEU A 92 5.97 -7.24 -4.82
C LEU A 92 7.39 -6.98 -4.31
N PHE A 93 7.78 -7.65 -3.23
CA PHE A 93 9.12 -7.51 -2.62
C PHE A 93 10.17 -8.50 -3.18
N ASP A 94 9.96 -8.99 -4.40
CA ASP A 94 10.93 -9.82 -5.14
C ASP A 94 12.11 -9.00 -5.70
N GLY A 95 11.93 -7.68 -5.82
CA GLY A 95 12.90 -6.75 -6.40
C GLY A 95 12.94 -6.76 -7.93
N ARG A 96 11.94 -7.34 -8.60
CA ARG A 96 11.89 -7.45 -10.07
C ARG A 96 10.63 -6.83 -10.67
N SER A 97 9.46 -6.98 -10.04
CA SER A 97 8.20 -6.50 -10.61
C SER A 97 7.69 -5.21 -9.97
N THR A 98 7.30 -4.24 -10.80
CA THR A 98 6.71 -2.94 -10.39
C THR A 98 5.27 -2.75 -10.88
N TRP A 99 4.72 -3.70 -11.62
CA TRP A 99 3.48 -3.53 -12.40
C TRP A 99 2.28 -4.27 -11.80
N TRP A 100 2.31 -4.55 -10.50
CA TRP A 100 1.21 -5.25 -9.84
C TRP A 100 0.07 -4.29 -9.53
N VAL A 101 -1.14 -4.79 -9.78
CA VAL A 101 -2.39 -4.14 -9.42
C VAL A 101 -3.32 -5.17 -8.83
N ASP A 102 -4.12 -4.74 -7.86
CA ASP A 102 -5.05 -5.61 -7.13
C ASP A 102 -6.40 -4.94 -6.96
N TRP A 103 -7.43 -5.78 -6.82
CA TRP A 103 -8.76 -5.32 -6.47
C TRP A 103 -8.77 -4.66 -5.09
N LYS A 104 -9.57 -3.61 -4.94
CA LYS A 104 -9.68 -2.83 -3.70
C LYS A 104 -10.23 -3.66 -2.51
N ASN A 105 -10.81 -4.82 -2.76
CA ASN A 105 -11.35 -5.75 -1.77
C ASN A 105 -10.42 -6.94 -1.47
N THR A 106 -9.22 -7.01 -2.07
CA THR A 106 -8.25 -8.07 -1.81
C THR A 106 -7.67 -7.94 -0.39
N THR A 107 -7.31 -9.06 0.26
CA THR A 107 -6.54 -9.01 1.50
C THR A 107 -5.05 -9.04 1.20
N LEU A 108 -4.35 -7.92 1.38
CA LEU A 108 -2.91 -7.78 1.21
C LEU A 108 -2.24 -7.27 2.50
N PRO A 109 -0.96 -7.58 2.75
CA PRO A 109 -0.20 -7.00 3.83
C PRO A 109 -0.03 -5.47 3.66
N VAL A 110 0.06 -4.79 4.81
CA VAL A 110 0.28 -3.34 4.89
C VAL A 110 1.67 -3.08 5.44
N ARG A 111 2.42 -2.16 4.81
CA ARG A 111 3.69 -1.65 5.35
C ARG A 111 3.54 -0.15 5.64
N PRO A 112 3.24 0.23 6.90
CA PRO A 112 3.19 1.63 7.28
C PRO A 112 4.58 2.26 7.17
N VAL A 113 4.64 3.51 6.72
CA VAL A 113 5.85 4.32 6.67
C VAL A 113 5.63 5.66 7.35
N ARG A 114 6.72 6.36 7.68
CA ARG A 114 6.72 7.72 8.23
C ARG A 114 7.87 8.51 7.62
N TYR A 115 7.79 9.84 7.69
CA TYR A 115 8.90 10.71 7.34
C TYR A 115 9.83 10.91 8.56
N PHE A 116 11.11 11.18 8.30
CA PHE A 116 12.13 11.46 9.31
C PHE A 116 12.62 12.90 9.18
#